data_AF-Q0CZG6-F1
#
_entry.id   AF-Q0CZG6-F1
#
_cell.length_a   1.000
_cell.length_b   1.000
_cell.length_c   1.000
_cell.angle_alpha   90.00
_cell.angle_beta   90.00
_cell.angle_gamma   90.00
#
_symmetry.space_group_name_H-M   'P 1'
#
loop_
_entity.id
_entity.type
_entity.pdbx_description
1 polymer ?
#
loop_
_entity_poly.entity_id
_entity_poly.type
_entity_poly.pdbx_seq_one_letter_code
_entity_poly.pdbx_strand_id
1 'polypeptide(L)'
;MSATTLPNVSVAIIGAGIGGLTLGAFLRRLGIPFVILERTAVLTPLGAGISLAPNCLAALEQLGLYETIRQNAQELRGINVYREKRCWGTIDFGLAKQWFGYNVLSIERYEFHRYLYEAAGGAGVVQLGWDVARIEGLENADGDLRVISADGREVHTDIVVGADGIRSVTRRILSRSMGLQPENTIRFTGRVHMSGYTKPLSHLSTTDLGIGHWMLYNDCILTTWPCKENRQWFIGVKAAPPDEKSPDRSVWKGATSDTVNAVYGSRFHPFGEDGTVEASMYAIPAPAIAGNSRDDKLSIIPNASSLATSSRKPTSRTWFGAEWRSWVMVYRT
;
A
#
# COMPACT_ATOMS: atom_id res chain seq x y z
N MET A 1 -7.48 42.03 6.79
CA MET A 1 -8.31 40.82 6.64
C MET A 1 -8.16 40.02 7.93
N SER A 2 -9.20 39.92 8.75
CA SER A 2 -9.19 39.08 9.95
C SER A 2 -9.16 37.63 9.48
N ALA A 3 -8.04 36.94 9.71
CA ALA A 3 -7.97 35.51 9.52
C ALA A 3 -8.92 34.88 10.54
N THR A 4 -10.01 34.31 10.05
CA THR A 4 -10.93 33.52 10.87
C THR A 4 -10.10 32.37 11.45
N THR A 5 -9.75 32.45 12.73
CA THR A 5 -9.10 31.35 13.45
C THR A 5 -10.04 30.16 13.33
N LEU A 6 -9.59 29.10 12.64
CA LEU A 6 -10.35 27.86 12.61
C LEU A 6 -10.60 27.44 14.06
N PRO A 7 -11.82 26.98 14.41
CA PRO A 7 -12.04 26.37 15.72
C PRO A 7 -10.98 25.28 15.95
N ASN A 8 -10.55 25.10 17.19
CA ASN A 8 -9.46 24.22 17.59
C ASN A 8 -9.87 22.74 17.47
N VAL A 9 -10.13 22.30 16.24
CA VAL A 9 -10.59 20.96 15.86
C VAL A 9 -9.39 20.03 15.78
N SER A 10 -9.47 18.91 16.46
CA SER A 10 -8.48 17.84 16.46
C SER A 10 -8.96 16.64 15.64
N VAL A 11 -8.02 15.87 15.07
CA VAL A 11 -8.32 14.71 14.24
C VAL A 11 -7.57 13.46 14.70
N ALA A 12 -8.26 12.35 14.94
CA ALA A 12 -7.64 11.03 15.06
C ALA A 12 -7.75 10.25 13.74
N ILE A 13 -6.60 9.86 13.19
CA ILE A 13 -6.50 9.06 11.96
C ILE A 13 -6.19 7.63 12.35
N ILE A 14 -7.07 6.69 11.99
CA ILE A 14 -6.86 5.27 12.28
C ILE A 14 -6.13 4.64 11.10
N GLY A 15 -4.86 4.29 11.29
CA GLY A 15 -3.99 3.62 10.30
C GLY A 15 -2.88 4.51 9.71
N ALA A 16 -1.63 4.11 9.90
CA ALA A 16 -0.45 4.77 9.33
C ALA A 16 -0.07 4.19 7.95
N GLY A 17 -1.08 3.87 7.13
CA GLY A 17 -0.88 3.54 5.71
C GLY A 17 -0.63 4.80 4.86
N ILE A 18 -0.44 4.63 3.55
CA ILE A 18 -0.23 5.74 2.60
C ILE A 18 -1.32 6.81 2.77
N GLY A 19 -2.61 6.44 2.77
CA GLY A 19 -3.71 7.40 2.90
C GLY A 19 -3.71 8.16 4.23
N GLY A 20 -3.47 7.47 5.35
CA GLY A 20 -3.45 8.10 6.67
C GLY A 20 -2.25 9.05 6.86
N LEU A 21 -1.07 8.65 6.39
CA LEU A 21 0.13 9.51 6.43
C LEU A 21 0.01 10.71 5.49
N THR A 22 -0.58 10.54 4.29
CA THR A 22 -0.87 11.66 3.40
C THR A 22 -1.81 12.67 4.06
N LEU A 23 -2.90 12.20 4.69
CA LEU A 23 -3.80 13.08 5.43
C LEU A 23 -3.07 13.80 6.58
N GLY A 24 -2.29 13.07 7.39
CA GLY A 24 -1.50 13.67 8.46
C GLY A 24 -0.52 14.74 7.97
N ALA A 25 0.14 14.52 6.84
CA ALA A 25 1.03 15.50 6.22
C ALA A 25 0.29 16.79 5.82
N PHE A 26 -0.93 16.68 5.28
CA PHE A 26 -1.77 17.85 5.00
C PHE A 26 -2.26 18.56 6.26
N LEU A 27 -2.74 17.82 7.27
CA LEU A 27 -3.17 18.40 8.55
C LEU A 27 -2.03 19.15 9.24
N ARG A 28 -0.82 18.59 9.22
CA ARG A 28 0.39 19.26 9.72
C ARG A 28 0.65 20.59 9.01
N ARG A 29 0.55 20.61 7.67
CA ARG A 29 0.76 21.84 6.88
C ARG A 29 -0.31 22.90 7.14
N LEU A 30 -1.53 22.47 7.46
CA LEU A 30 -2.65 23.34 7.81
C LEU A 30 -2.64 23.80 9.28
N GLY A 31 -1.73 23.27 10.11
CA GLY A 31 -1.70 23.58 11.54
C GLY A 31 -2.87 23.00 12.33
N ILE A 32 -3.54 21.97 11.81
CA ILE A 32 -4.66 21.30 12.47
C ILE A 32 -4.08 20.20 13.39
N PRO A 33 -4.39 20.19 14.70
CA PRO A 33 -3.94 19.14 15.61
C PRO A 33 -4.43 17.75 15.17
N PHE A 34 -3.54 16.75 15.19
CA PHE A 34 -3.92 15.38 14.87
C PHE A 34 -3.02 14.33 15.53
N VAL A 35 -3.52 13.10 15.55
CA VAL A 35 -2.78 11.90 15.92
C VAL A 35 -3.07 10.79 14.91
N ILE A 36 -2.07 9.96 14.61
CA ILE A 36 -2.21 8.77 13.77
C ILE A 36 -2.03 7.53 14.64
N LEU A 37 -3.05 6.69 14.69
CA LEU A 37 -3.08 5.48 15.51
C LEU A 37 -2.83 4.27 14.62
N GLU A 38 -1.69 3.59 14.79
CA GLU A 38 -1.31 2.42 14.01
C GLU A 38 -1.24 1.17 14.89
N ARG A 39 -1.92 0.11 14.47
CA ARG A 39 -1.99 -1.16 15.21
C ARG A 39 -0.68 -1.93 15.25
N THR A 40 0.20 -1.76 14.26
CA THR A 40 1.45 -2.52 14.22
C THR A 40 2.41 -2.04 15.29
N ALA A 41 3.09 -3.00 15.89
CA ALA A 41 4.22 -2.80 16.76
C ALA A 41 5.34 -1.95 16.13
N VAL A 42 5.68 -2.28 14.89
CA VAL A 42 6.78 -1.66 14.14
C VAL A 42 6.28 -1.37 12.74
N LEU A 43 6.65 -0.21 12.19
CA LEU A 43 6.47 0.06 10.77
C LEU A 43 7.52 -0.74 9.99
N THR A 44 7.10 -1.85 9.41
CA THR A 44 8.00 -2.68 8.58
C THR A 44 7.99 -2.18 7.13
N PRO A 45 9.15 -2.00 6.49
CA PRO A 45 9.23 -1.74 5.06
C PRO A 45 8.72 -2.97 4.30
N LEU A 46 7.44 -2.96 3.93
CA LEU A 46 6.79 -4.06 3.23
C LEU A 46 6.15 -3.57 1.92
N GLY A 47 6.64 -4.12 0.82
CA GLY A 47 5.99 -4.02 -0.49
C GLY A 47 6.95 -4.01 -1.66
N ALA A 48 6.41 -4.36 -2.83
CA ALA A 48 7.00 -4.00 -4.12
C ALA A 48 6.89 -2.47 -4.35
N GLY A 49 7.31 -2.00 -5.52
CA GLY A 49 7.13 -0.62 -5.90
C GLY A 49 5.67 -0.21 -6.07
N ILE A 50 5.47 1.09 -6.27
CA ILE A 50 4.20 1.71 -6.57
C ILE A 50 4.41 2.76 -7.66
N SER A 51 3.46 2.84 -8.59
CA SER A 51 3.45 3.89 -9.61
C SER A 51 2.60 5.08 -9.13
N LEU A 52 3.16 6.28 -9.27
CA LEU A 52 2.56 7.56 -8.91
C LEU A 52 2.17 8.28 -10.20
N ALA A 53 0.87 8.39 -10.43
CA ALA A 53 0.30 9.10 -11.57
C ALA A 53 0.30 10.63 -11.34
N PRO A 54 0.11 11.45 -12.40
CA PRO A 54 0.23 12.91 -12.30
C PRO A 54 -0.67 13.57 -11.25
N ASN A 55 -1.89 13.06 -11.07
CA ASN A 55 -2.80 13.53 -10.02
C ASN A 55 -2.25 13.33 -8.60
N CYS A 56 -1.55 12.22 -8.36
CA CYS A 56 -0.88 11.97 -7.09
C CYS A 56 0.31 12.93 -6.90
N LEU A 57 1.11 13.14 -7.95
CA LEU A 57 2.28 14.02 -7.90
C LEU A 57 1.90 15.49 -7.67
N ALA A 58 0.79 15.96 -8.25
CA ALA A 58 0.22 17.28 -7.97
C ALA A 58 -0.12 17.47 -6.48
N ALA A 59 -0.67 16.44 -5.82
CA ALA A 59 -0.94 16.48 -4.39
C ALA A 59 0.36 16.45 -3.57
N LEU A 60 1.35 15.67 -3.99
CA LEU A 60 2.65 15.56 -3.31
C LEU A 60 3.50 16.84 -3.44
N GLU A 61 3.33 17.60 -4.52
CA GLU A 61 3.95 18.93 -4.65
C GLU A 61 3.41 19.91 -3.60
N GLN A 62 2.11 19.86 -3.30
CA GLN A 62 1.52 20.64 -2.20
C GLN A 62 2.05 20.24 -0.81
N LEU A 63 2.70 19.09 -0.69
CA LEU A 63 3.40 18.67 0.53
C LEU A 63 4.91 18.96 0.48
N GLY A 64 5.42 19.53 -0.62
CA GLY A 64 6.86 19.74 -0.83
C GLY A 64 7.64 18.46 -1.11
N LEU A 65 6.96 17.35 -1.43
CA LEU A 65 7.57 16.03 -1.60
C LEU A 65 7.92 15.69 -3.04
N TYR A 66 7.39 16.45 -4.02
CA TYR A 66 7.55 16.12 -5.43
C TYR A 66 9.01 15.99 -5.87
N GLU A 67 9.86 16.97 -5.55
CA GLU A 67 11.27 16.93 -5.98
C GLU A 67 12.06 15.79 -5.33
N THR A 68 11.84 15.55 -4.03
CA THR A 68 12.46 14.41 -3.33
C THR A 68 12.03 13.08 -3.94
N ILE A 69 10.75 12.93 -4.25
CA ILE A 69 10.22 11.72 -4.91
C ILE A 69 10.77 11.60 -6.33
N ARG A 70 10.78 12.67 -7.12
CA ARG A 70 11.31 12.68 -8.49
C ARG A 70 12.77 12.27 -8.55
N GLN A 71 13.58 12.72 -7.59
CA GLN A 71 14.98 12.33 -7.47
C GLN A 71 15.15 10.87 -7.06
N ASN A 72 14.19 10.28 -6.33
CA ASN A 72 14.27 8.93 -5.75
C ASN A 72 13.44 7.86 -6.45
N ALA A 73 12.58 8.26 -7.39
CA ALA A 73 11.81 7.39 -8.25
C ALA A 73 12.51 7.16 -9.60
N GLN A 74 12.00 6.19 -10.34
CA GLN A 74 12.30 5.97 -11.75
C GLN A 74 11.12 6.48 -12.59
N GLU A 75 11.39 7.28 -13.62
CA GLU A 75 10.35 7.69 -14.56
C GLU A 75 9.83 6.48 -15.34
N LEU A 76 8.50 6.30 -15.37
CA LEU A 76 7.80 5.31 -16.17
C LEU A 76 7.36 5.96 -17.48
N ARG A 77 8.03 5.57 -18.56
CA ARG A 77 7.83 6.08 -19.93
C ARG A 77 6.76 5.30 -20.69
N GLY A 78 6.59 4.03 -20.37
CA GLY A 78 5.57 3.20 -21.00
C GLY A 78 5.47 1.79 -20.42
N ILE A 79 4.45 1.06 -20.88
CA ILE A 79 4.25 -0.36 -20.56
C ILE A 79 4.07 -1.13 -21.85
N ASN A 80 4.93 -2.11 -22.11
CA ASN A 80 4.74 -3.05 -23.20
C ASN A 80 3.83 -4.20 -22.74
N VAL A 81 2.77 -4.47 -23.49
CA VAL A 81 1.79 -5.53 -23.18
C VAL A 81 2.04 -6.72 -24.10
N TYR A 82 2.38 -7.86 -23.51
CA TYR A 82 2.66 -9.11 -24.21
C TYR A 82 1.56 -10.14 -23.96
N ARG A 83 1.23 -10.89 -25.01
CA ARG A 83 0.57 -12.20 -24.89
C ARG A 83 1.58 -13.27 -25.26
N GLU A 84 1.95 -14.08 -24.29
CA GLU A 84 3.09 -15.00 -24.43
C GLU A 84 4.32 -14.23 -24.96
N LYS A 85 4.87 -14.60 -26.13
CA LYS A 85 6.03 -13.93 -26.76
C LYS A 85 5.66 -12.71 -27.63
N ARG A 86 4.38 -12.51 -27.94
CA ARG A 86 3.95 -11.48 -28.89
C ARG A 86 3.60 -10.19 -28.16
N CYS A 87 4.29 -9.10 -28.49
CA CYS A 87 3.86 -7.76 -28.07
C CYS A 87 2.55 -7.39 -28.78
N TRP A 88 1.50 -7.14 -28.01
CA TRP A 88 0.20 -6.68 -28.49
C TRP A 88 0.13 -5.16 -28.63
N GLY A 89 0.95 -4.43 -27.88
CA GLY A 89 1.03 -2.98 -27.97
C GLY A 89 1.77 -2.36 -26.79
N THR A 90 1.87 -1.04 -26.83
CA THR A 90 2.54 -0.24 -25.80
C THR A 90 1.56 0.82 -25.29
N ILE A 91 1.46 0.92 -23.97
CA ILE A 91 0.85 2.07 -23.30
C ILE A 91 1.96 3.11 -23.15
N ASP A 92 1.84 4.23 -23.84
CA ASP A 92 2.84 5.30 -23.84
C ASP A 92 2.46 6.40 -22.83
N PHE A 93 3.40 6.75 -21.95
CA PHE A 93 3.26 7.83 -20.97
C PHE A 93 4.08 9.08 -21.31
N GLY A 94 4.73 9.14 -22.48
CA GLY A 94 5.57 10.26 -22.91
C GLY A 94 4.84 11.61 -22.97
N LEU A 95 3.52 11.61 -23.18
CA LEU A 95 2.69 12.82 -23.18
C LEU A 95 2.06 13.15 -21.83
N ALA A 96 2.28 12.34 -20.78
CA ALA A 96 1.66 12.54 -19.47
C ALA A 96 1.97 13.91 -18.88
N LYS A 97 3.22 14.36 -18.96
CA LYS A 97 3.62 15.69 -18.46
C LYS A 97 3.02 16.83 -19.27
N GLN A 98 2.92 16.69 -20.58
CA GLN A 98 2.29 17.71 -21.42
C GLN A 98 0.81 17.87 -21.09
N TRP A 99 0.10 16.78 -20.86
CA TRP A 99 -1.35 16.81 -20.62
C TRP A 99 -1.72 17.09 -19.16
N PHE A 100 -0.91 16.64 -18.20
CA PHE A 100 -1.27 16.64 -16.78
C PHE A 100 -0.25 17.33 -15.88
N GLY A 101 0.83 17.92 -16.43
CA GLY A 101 1.85 18.66 -15.69
C GLY A 101 2.99 17.83 -15.11
N TYR A 102 2.82 16.50 -14.99
CA TYR A 102 3.80 15.60 -14.37
C TYR A 102 3.99 14.31 -15.18
N ASN A 103 5.20 13.73 -15.13
CA ASN A 103 5.47 12.38 -15.64
C ASN A 103 4.85 11.32 -14.72
N VAL A 104 4.77 10.07 -15.18
CA VAL A 104 4.46 8.95 -14.28
C VAL A 104 5.75 8.47 -13.61
N LEU A 105 5.74 8.30 -12.29
CA LEU A 105 6.91 7.86 -11.54
C LEU A 105 6.68 6.48 -10.92
N SER A 106 7.72 5.67 -10.79
CA SER A 106 7.72 4.38 -10.10
C SER A 106 8.73 4.43 -8.96
N ILE A 107 8.27 4.21 -7.73
CA ILE A 107 9.09 4.32 -6.52
C ILE A 107 8.89 3.09 -5.64
N GLU A 108 9.91 2.73 -4.87
CA GLU A 108 9.78 1.67 -3.87
C GLU A 108 8.78 2.11 -2.79
N ARG A 109 7.78 1.27 -2.52
CA ARG A 109 6.67 1.64 -1.65
C ARG A 109 7.10 1.98 -0.22
N TYR A 110 8.19 1.38 0.25
CA TYR A 110 8.73 1.66 1.57
C TYR A 110 9.38 3.06 1.64
N GLU A 111 10.10 3.47 0.60
CA GLU A 111 10.65 4.84 0.50
C GLU A 111 9.53 5.87 0.42
N PHE A 112 8.51 5.62 -0.41
CA PHE A 112 7.36 6.51 -0.49
C PHE A 112 6.62 6.64 0.86
N HIS A 113 6.43 5.52 1.55
CA HIS A 113 5.84 5.49 2.89
C HIS A 113 6.68 6.29 3.89
N ARG A 114 8.01 6.13 3.87
CA ARG A 114 8.95 6.89 4.72
C ARG A 114 8.85 8.40 4.49
N TYR A 115 8.81 8.87 3.25
CA TYR A 115 8.64 10.30 2.97
C TYR A 115 7.32 10.86 3.51
N LEU A 116 6.23 10.10 3.39
CA LEU A 116 4.94 10.50 3.96
C LEU A 116 4.96 10.49 5.50
N TYR A 117 5.65 9.51 6.11
CA TYR A 117 5.82 9.42 7.56
C TYR A 117 6.58 10.65 8.11
N GLU A 118 7.69 11.01 7.46
CA GLU A 118 8.49 12.19 7.81
C GLU A 118 7.69 13.48 7.60
N ALA A 119 6.96 13.61 6.48
CA ALA A 119 6.10 14.75 6.20
C ALA A 119 4.99 14.91 7.25
N ALA A 120 4.38 13.80 7.70
CA ALA A 120 3.38 13.81 8.76
C ALA A 120 3.96 14.21 10.13
N GLY A 121 5.26 14.06 10.37
CA GLY A 121 5.89 14.39 11.67
C GLY A 121 6.40 13.18 12.45
N GLY A 122 6.33 12.00 11.85
CA GLY A 122 6.90 10.77 12.36
C GLY A 122 6.42 10.43 13.77
N ALA A 123 7.34 10.05 14.65
CA ALA A 123 7.05 9.55 15.99
C ALA A 123 6.35 10.57 16.91
N GLY A 124 6.34 11.87 16.55
CA GLY A 124 5.63 12.90 17.31
C GLY A 124 4.10 12.83 17.15
N VAL A 125 3.60 12.23 16.07
CA VAL A 125 2.15 12.13 15.78
C VAL A 125 1.69 10.70 15.51
N VAL A 126 2.59 9.80 15.13
CA VAL A 126 2.28 8.40 14.87
C VAL A 126 2.51 7.57 16.12
N GLN A 127 1.42 7.03 16.68
CA GLN A 127 1.47 6.14 17.82
C GLN A 127 1.27 4.69 17.39
N LEU A 128 2.26 3.84 17.67
CA LEU A 128 2.28 2.43 17.32
C LEU A 128 1.56 1.57 18.37
N GLY A 129 1.23 0.33 18.00
CA GLY A 129 0.53 -0.62 18.86
C GLY A 129 -0.91 -0.23 19.23
N TRP A 130 -1.53 0.73 18.53
CA TRP A 130 -2.92 1.14 18.76
C TRP A 130 -3.90 0.27 17.98
N ASP A 131 -4.32 -0.85 18.58
CA ASP A 131 -5.40 -1.68 18.03
C ASP A 131 -6.76 -1.12 18.46
N VAL A 132 -7.38 -0.30 17.60
CA VAL A 132 -8.66 0.37 17.92
C VAL A 132 -9.80 -0.64 18.04
N ALA A 133 -10.47 -0.64 19.19
CA ALA A 133 -11.59 -1.53 19.51
C ALA A 133 -12.95 -0.83 19.40
N ARG A 134 -13.05 0.44 19.84
CA ARG A 134 -14.30 1.21 19.87
C ARG A 134 -14.06 2.67 19.49
N ILE A 135 -15.11 3.28 18.94
CA ILE A 135 -15.23 4.73 18.74
C ILE A 135 -16.61 5.11 19.28
N GLU A 136 -16.66 6.02 20.24
CA GLU A 136 -17.88 6.40 20.95
C GLU A 136 -18.03 7.92 20.89
N GLY A 137 -19.27 8.41 20.70
CA GLY A 137 -19.58 9.82 20.91
C GLY A 137 -19.89 10.08 22.39
N LEU A 138 -19.48 11.23 22.91
CA LEU A 138 -19.82 11.61 24.28
C LEU A 138 -21.18 12.32 24.28
N GLU A 139 -22.15 11.78 25.02
CA GLU A 139 -23.57 12.19 25.02
C GLU A 139 -23.82 13.67 25.37
N ASN A 140 -22.80 14.39 25.87
CA ASN A 140 -22.92 15.75 26.41
C ASN A 140 -22.01 16.79 25.73
N ALA A 141 -21.39 16.47 24.59
CA ALA A 141 -20.59 17.44 23.84
C ALA A 141 -20.75 17.21 22.33
N ASP A 142 -21.28 18.20 21.62
CA ASP A 142 -21.29 18.20 20.17
C ASP A 142 -19.83 18.11 19.68
N GLY A 143 -19.51 16.99 19.02
CA GLY A 143 -18.21 16.78 18.42
C GLY A 143 -17.10 16.32 19.37
N ASP A 144 -17.36 15.71 20.52
CA ASP A 144 -16.30 15.00 21.28
C ASP A 144 -16.41 13.48 21.08
N LEU A 145 -15.44 12.91 20.38
CA LEU A 145 -15.32 11.48 20.07
C LEU A 145 -14.20 10.85 20.88
N ARG A 146 -14.46 9.66 21.39
CA ARG A 146 -13.48 8.85 22.11
C ARG A 146 -13.08 7.62 21.30
N VAL A 147 -11.80 7.50 20.98
CA VAL A 147 -11.19 6.32 20.38
C VAL A 147 -10.58 5.45 21.48
N ILE A 148 -11.02 4.21 21.59
CA ILE A 148 -10.59 3.28 22.64
C ILE A 148 -9.86 2.09 22.01
N SER A 149 -8.64 1.82 22.44
CA SER A 149 -7.85 0.65 22.01
C SER A 149 -8.26 -0.63 22.75
N ALA A 150 -7.82 -1.78 22.23
CA ALA A 150 -8.06 -3.09 22.83
C ALA A 150 -7.42 -3.26 24.22
N ASP A 151 -6.36 -2.51 24.52
CA ASP A 151 -5.69 -2.48 25.83
C ASP A 151 -6.22 -1.39 26.78
N GLY A 152 -7.26 -0.65 26.37
CA GLY A 152 -7.95 0.33 27.22
C GLY A 152 -7.35 1.75 27.21
N ARG A 153 -6.36 2.05 26.37
CA ARG A 153 -5.93 3.44 26.11
C ARG A 153 -7.01 4.21 25.38
N GLU A 154 -7.10 5.50 25.66
CA GLU A 154 -8.13 6.39 25.10
C GLU A 154 -7.51 7.63 24.47
N VAL A 155 -8.08 8.08 23.35
CA VAL A 155 -7.79 9.37 22.71
C VAL A 155 -9.12 10.09 22.50
N HIS A 156 -9.18 11.35 22.95
CA HIS A 156 -10.29 12.27 22.69
C HIS A 156 -9.99 13.10 21.45
N THR A 157 -10.98 13.28 20.59
CA THR A 157 -10.83 14.03 19.34
C THR A 157 -12.16 14.53 18.80
N ASP A 158 -12.13 15.53 17.92
CA ASP A 158 -13.34 16.05 17.30
C ASP A 158 -13.76 15.27 16.06
N ILE A 159 -12.80 14.70 15.34
CA ILE A 159 -13.01 13.98 14.09
C ILE A 159 -12.21 12.69 14.11
N VAL A 160 -12.86 11.57 13.74
CA VAL A 160 -12.18 10.30 13.49
C VAL A 160 -12.19 10.01 11.99
N VAL A 161 -11.02 9.67 11.44
CA VAL A 161 -10.87 9.27 10.03
C VAL A 161 -10.40 7.82 9.95
N GLY A 162 -11.17 6.98 9.28
CA GLY A 162 -10.79 5.59 8.99
C GLY A 162 -9.86 5.49 7.79
N ALA A 163 -8.56 5.28 8.02
CA ALA A 163 -7.52 5.04 7.01
C ALA A 163 -6.85 3.65 7.19
N ASP A 164 -7.57 2.73 7.81
CA ASP A 164 -7.14 1.43 8.34
C ASP A 164 -7.28 0.27 7.33
N GLY A 165 -7.27 0.62 6.05
CA GLY A 165 -7.12 -0.28 4.92
C GLY A 165 -8.31 -1.22 4.67
N ILE A 166 -8.07 -2.25 3.86
CA ILE A 166 -9.14 -3.12 3.36
C ILE A 166 -9.86 -3.89 4.48
N ARG A 167 -9.18 -4.15 5.61
CA ARG A 167 -9.72 -4.80 6.82
C ARG A 167 -10.24 -3.80 7.87
N SER A 168 -10.62 -2.60 7.44
CA SER A 168 -11.05 -1.47 8.29
C SER A 168 -11.93 -1.88 9.47
N VAL A 169 -11.45 -1.62 10.69
CA VAL A 169 -12.22 -1.66 11.93
C VAL A 169 -13.17 -0.47 12.01
N THR A 170 -12.75 0.72 11.56
CA THR A 170 -13.60 1.91 11.52
C THR A 170 -14.86 1.67 10.70
N ARG A 171 -14.76 1.02 9.53
CA ARG A 171 -15.92 0.62 8.72
C ARG A 171 -16.90 -0.28 9.48
N ARG A 172 -16.38 -1.25 10.24
CA ARG A 172 -17.22 -2.18 11.01
C ARG A 172 -17.88 -1.49 12.20
N ILE A 173 -17.18 -0.58 12.87
CA ILE A 173 -17.74 0.24 13.96
C ILE A 173 -18.87 1.11 13.41
N LEU A 174 -18.65 1.83 12.31
CA LEU A 174 -19.66 2.67 11.67
C LEU A 174 -20.88 1.86 11.19
N SER A 175 -20.65 0.68 10.61
CA SER A 175 -21.77 -0.19 10.20
C SER A 175 -22.64 -0.57 11.40
N ARG A 176 -22.01 -0.96 12.52
CA ARG A 176 -22.73 -1.31 13.76
C ARG A 176 -23.49 -0.13 14.35
N SER A 177 -22.91 1.08 14.37
CA SER A 177 -23.59 2.26 14.91
C SER A 177 -24.82 2.66 14.07
N MET A 178 -24.85 2.32 12.79
CA MET A 178 -26.00 2.50 11.89
C MET A 178 -26.98 1.30 11.90
N GLY A 179 -26.82 0.35 12.82
CA GLY A 179 -27.66 -0.86 12.87
C GLY A 179 -27.46 -1.83 11.68
N LEU A 180 -26.41 -1.64 10.89
CA LEU A 180 -26.07 -2.52 9.78
C LEU A 180 -25.20 -3.68 10.25
N GLN A 181 -25.34 -4.83 9.59
CA GLN A 181 -24.44 -5.95 9.82
C GLN A 181 -23.01 -5.57 9.37
N PRO A 182 -21.98 -5.74 10.22
CA PRO A 182 -20.60 -5.43 9.86
C PRO A 182 -20.07 -6.48 8.88
N GLU A 183 -20.39 -6.33 7.60
CA GLU A 183 -19.96 -7.29 6.58
C GLU A 183 -18.45 -7.19 6.31
N ASN A 184 -17.82 -8.36 6.17
CA ASN A 184 -16.50 -8.41 5.54
C ASN A 184 -16.66 -8.15 4.05
N THR A 185 -16.44 -6.90 3.63
CA THR A 185 -16.49 -6.52 2.22
C THR A 185 -15.32 -7.08 1.39
N ILE A 186 -14.34 -7.74 2.02
CA ILE A 186 -13.23 -8.39 1.32
C ILE A 186 -13.74 -9.68 0.67
N ARG A 187 -13.65 -9.74 -0.65
CA ARG A 187 -13.94 -10.94 -1.43
C ARG A 187 -12.67 -11.50 -2.02
N PHE A 188 -12.45 -12.80 -1.85
CA PHE A 188 -11.39 -13.52 -2.53
C PHE A 188 -11.68 -13.55 -4.03
N THR A 189 -10.72 -13.13 -4.85
CA THR A 189 -10.88 -12.99 -6.31
C THR A 189 -10.62 -14.27 -7.09
N GLY A 190 -10.34 -15.39 -6.40
CA GLY A 190 -9.91 -16.65 -7.01
C GLY A 190 -8.46 -16.62 -7.52
N ARG A 191 -7.70 -15.57 -7.15
CA ARG A 191 -6.31 -15.39 -7.56
C ARG A 191 -5.43 -15.11 -6.36
N VAL A 192 -4.18 -15.53 -6.45
CA VAL A 192 -3.11 -15.22 -5.50
C VAL A 192 -2.00 -14.48 -6.24
N HIS A 193 -1.38 -13.52 -5.54
CA HIS A 193 -0.25 -12.78 -6.08
C HIS A 193 1.01 -12.97 -5.24
N MET A 194 2.16 -12.86 -5.90
CA MET A 194 3.47 -12.69 -5.27
C MET A 194 4.10 -11.42 -5.81
N SER A 195 5.02 -10.83 -5.06
CA SER A 195 5.72 -9.64 -5.49
C SER A 195 7.15 -9.63 -4.97
N GLY A 196 8.05 -9.00 -5.71
CA GLY A 196 9.45 -8.86 -5.31
C GLY A 196 10.18 -7.89 -6.21
N TYR A 197 11.51 -7.97 -6.18
CA TYR A 197 12.39 -7.19 -7.03
C TYR A 197 13.31 -8.12 -7.82
N THR A 198 13.76 -7.67 -8.97
CA THR A 198 14.90 -8.28 -9.64
C THR A 198 16.20 -7.83 -8.98
N LYS A 199 17.27 -8.60 -9.16
CA LYS A 199 18.62 -8.05 -9.09
C LYS A 199 18.77 -6.93 -10.15
N PRO A 200 19.75 -6.02 -10.00
CA PRO A 200 20.09 -5.10 -11.07
C PRO A 200 20.31 -5.85 -12.39
N LEU A 201 19.57 -5.48 -13.44
CA LEU A 201 19.65 -6.07 -14.76
C LEU A 201 20.75 -5.33 -15.53
N SER A 202 21.92 -5.97 -15.69
CA SER A 202 23.12 -5.35 -16.27
C SER A 202 23.06 -5.16 -17.78
N HIS A 203 22.15 -5.87 -18.47
CA HIS A 203 22.03 -5.87 -19.92
C HIS A 203 20.99 -4.87 -20.47
N LEU A 204 20.33 -4.08 -19.61
CA LEU A 204 19.33 -3.11 -20.05
C LEU A 204 19.96 -2.00 -20.88
N SER A 205 19.39 -1.76 -22.06
CA SER A 205 19.73 -0.62 -22.91
C SER A 205 19.06 0.67 -22.42
N THR A 206 19.47 1.82 -22.96
CA THR A 206 18.83 3.11 -22.67
C THR A 206 17.35 3.15 -23.08
N THR A 207 16.95 2.34 -24.06
CA THR A 207 15.55 2.21 -24.49
C THR A 207 14.71 1.38 -23.51
N ASP A 208 15.32 0.50 -22.72
CA ASP A 208 14.62 -0.31 -21.72
C ASP A 208 14.36 0.46 -20.42
N LEU A 209 15.14 1.51 -20.18
CA LEU A 209 15.00 2.35 -18.98
C LEU A 209 13.63 3.05 -18.97
N GLY A 210 12.91 2.85 -17.87
CA GLY A 210 11.57 3.42 -17.68
C GLY A 210 10.46 2.64 -18.37
N ILE A 211 10.71 1.42 -18.86
CA ILE A 211 9.68 0.59 -19.49
C ILE A 211 9.24 -0.53 -18.54
N GLY A 212 7.94 -0.59 -18.26
CA GLY A 212 7.28 -1.72 -17.60
C GLY A 212 6.79 -2.76 -18.61
N HIS A 213 6.49 -3.97 -18.14
CA HIS A 213 6.01 -5.06 -18.99
C HIS A 213 4.81 -5.73 -18.34
N TRP A 214 3.74 -5.93 -19.10
CA TRP A 214 2.62 -6.79 -18.72
C TRP A 214 2.69 -8.05 -19.57
N MET A 215 3.09 -9.16 -18.97
CA MET A 215 3.16 -10.46 -19.63
C MET A 215 1.93 -11.27 -19.26
N LEU A 216 1.04 -11.44 -20.24
CA LEU A 216 -0.20 -12.18 -20.10
C LEU A 216 0.01 -13.60 -20.66
N TYR A 217 -0.05 -14.59 -19.78
CA TYR A 217 -0.01 -16.00 -20.16
C TYR A 217 -1.42 -16.59 -20.13
N ASN A 218 -1.56 -17.84 -20.56
CA ASN A 218 -2.86 -18.52 -20.57
C ASN A 218 -3.52 -18.64 -19.18
N ASP A 219 -2.75 -18.86 -18.12
CA ASP A 219 -3.21 -19.21 -16.77
C ASP A 219 -2.66 -18.30 -15.65
N CYS A 220 -1.75 -17.40 -16.01
CA CYS A 220 -1.09 -16.49 -15.08
C CYS A 220 -0.69 -15.18 -15.75
N ILE A 221 -0.34 -14.18 -14.94
CA ILE A 221 0.11 -12.86 -15.37
C ILE A 221 1.38 -12.55 -14.61
N LEU A 222 2.39 -12.02 -15.28
CA LEU A 222 3.56 -11.43 -14.65
C LEU A 222 3.68 -9.98 -15.12
N THR A 223 3.74 -9.04 -14.19
CA THR A 223 4.00 -7.63 -14.50
C THR A 223 5.32 -7.21 -13.91
N THR A 224 6.13 -6.47 -14.66
CA THR A 224 7.35 -5.81 -14.18
C THR A 224 7.26 -4.30 -14.38
N TRP A 225 7.92 -3.57 -13.51
CA TRP A 225 7.90 -2.12 -13.47
C TRP A 225 9.28 -1.60 -13.09
N PRO A 226 9.74 -0.53 -13.74
CA PRO A 226 11.10 -0.07 -13.58
C PRO A 226 11.30 0.53 -12.18
N CYS A 227 12.44 0.21 -11.58
CA CYS A 227 12.96 0.85 -10.38
C CYS A 227 14.24 1.61 -10.73
N LYS A 228 14.77 2.33 -9.76
CA LYS A 228 16.17 2.76 -9.78
C LYS A 228 17.12 1.56 -9.83
N GLU A 229 18.39 1.87 -10.10
CA GLU A 229 19.51 0.90 -10.06
C GLU A 229 19.31 -0.29 -11.02
N ASN A 230 18.65 -0.03 -12.16
CA ASN A 230 18.33 -1.03 -13.18
C ASN A 230 17.59 -2.27 -12.63
N ARG A 231 16.87 -2.11 -11.52
CA ARG A 231 15.98 -3.15 -10.99
C ARG A 231 14.59 -3.03 -11.61
N GLN A 232 13.83 -4.11 -11.49
CA GLN A 232 12.40 -4.12 -11.76
C GLN A 232 11.69 -4.63 -10.51
N TRP A 233 10.61 -3.98 -10.08
CA TRP A 233 9.67 -4.65 -9.17
C TRP A 233 8.67 -5.44 -10.00
N PHE A 234 8.21 -6.56 -9.46
CA PHE A 234 7.28 -7.42 -10.17
C PHE A 234 6.09 -7.83 -9.31
N ILE A 235 4.98 -8.12 -9.98
CA ILE A 235 3.82 -8.79 -9.41
C ILE A 235 3.48 -9.96 -10.33
N GLY A 236 3.56 -11.17 -9.79
CA GLY A 236 3.05 -12.36 -10.44
C GLY A 236 1.68 -12.70 -9.88
N VAL A 237 0.71 -13.01 -10.73
CA VAL A 237 -0.65 -13.40 -10.37
C VAL A 237 -0.98 -14.73 -11.05
N LYS A 238 -1.48 -15.69 -10.28
CA LYS A 238 -2.02 -16.95 -10.82
C LYS A 238 -3.39 -17.26 -10.24
N ALA A 239 -4.11 -18.17 -10.89
CA ALA A 239 -5.29 -18.78 -10.29
C ALA A 239 -4.91 -19.46 -8.97
N ALA A 240 -5.76 -19.29 -7.96
CA ALA A 240 -5.64 -20.06 -6.73
C ALA A 240 -6.05 -21.53 -6.99
N PRO A 241 -5.44 -22.51 -6.30
CA PRO A 241 -5.96 -23.88 -6.24
C PRO A 241 -7.47 -23.89 -5.93
N PRO A 242 -8.27 -24.78 -6.54
CA PRO A 242 -9.73 -24.79 -6.37
C PRO A 242 -10.22 -24.89 -4.92
N ASP A 243 -9.43 -25.51 -4.06
CA ASP A 243 -9.65 -25.71 -2.62
C ASP A 243 -9.14 -24.54 -1.76
N GLU A 244 -8.27 -23.69 -2.31
CA GLU A 244 -7.70 -22.55 -1.59
C GLU A 244 -8.71 -21.40 -1.50
N LYS A 245 -9.40 -21.33 -0.36
CA LYS A 245 -10.23 -20.18 0.03
C LYS A 245 -9.54 -19.42 1.14
N SER A 246 -8.68 -18.46 0.77
CA SER A 246 -8.11 -17.50 1.72
C SER A 246 -9.07 -16.32 1.91
N PRO A 247 -9.79 -16.23 3.04
CA PRO A 247 -10.78 -15.17 3.24
C PRO A 247 -10.13 -13.81 3.50
N ASP A 248 -8.83 -13.78 3.81
CA ASP A 248 -8.20 -12.62 4.42
C ASP A 248 -7.06 -12.05 3.57
N ARG A 249 -6.38 -12.84 2.73
CA ARG A 249 -5.33 -12.29 1.83
C ARG A 249 -5.05 -13.19 0.63
N SER A 250 -5.12 -12.60 -0.57
CA SER A 250 -4.65 -13.17 -1.84
C SER A 250 -3.14 -13.04 -2.03
N VAL A 251 -2.33 -13.26 -0.98
CA VAL A 251 -0.86 -13.21 -1.08
C VAL A 251 -0.33 -14.63 -1.01
N TRP A 252 0.49 -14.99 -1.98
CA TRP A 252 1.30 -16.20 -1.94
C TRP A 252 2.44 -16.01 -0.93
N LYS A 253 2.11 -16.21 0.35
CA LYS A 253 3.09 -16.09 1.44
C LYS A 253 4.19 -17.14 1.28
N GLY A 254 5.44 -16.73 1.50
CA GLY A 254 6.59 -17.62 1.43
C GLY A 254 7.02 -18.00 0.01
N ALA A 255 6.57 -17.26 -1.01
CA ALA A 255 7.10 -17.44 -2.36
C ALA A 255 8.62 -17.25 -2.37
N THR A 256 9.33 -18.24 -2.90
CA THR A 256 10.77 -18.24 -3.13
C THR A 256 11.08 -18.04 -4.62
N SER A 257 12.34 -17.85 -4.99
CA SER A 257 12.73 -17.83 -6.41
C SER A 257 12.33 -19.13 -7.13
N ASP A 258 12.43 -20.28 -6.45
CA ASP A 258 11.93 -21.57 -6.98
C ASP A 258 10.43 -21.56 -7.20
N THR A 259 9.69 -20.87 -6.33
CA THR A 259 8.24 -20.73 -6.42
C THR A 259 7.84 -19.89 -7.65
N VAL A 260 8.60 -18.83 -7.95
CA VAL A 260 8.45 -18.03 -9.17
C VAL A 260 8.77 -18.90 -10.39
N ASN A 261 9.89 -19.62 -10.35
CA ASN A 261 10.35 -20.48 -11.45
C ASN A 261 9.37 -21.61 -11.75
N ALA A 262 8.74 -22.20 -10.73
CA ALA A 262 7.74 -23.26 -10.91
C ALA A 262 6.49 -22.78 -11.68
N VAL A 263 6.16 -21.49 -11.61
CA VAL A 263 4.98 -20.92 -12.30
C VAL A 263 5.36 -20.32 -13.64
N TYR A 264 6.49 -19.64 -13.70
CA TYR A 264 6.85 -18.81 -14.85
C TYR A 264 8.11 -19.25 -15.58
N GLY A 265 8.91 -20.18 -15.06
CA GLY A 265 10.29 -20.44 -15.50
C GLY A 265 10.48 -20.74 -16.99
N SER A 266 9.47 -21.32 -17.64
CA SER A 266 9.46 -21.62 -19.08
C SER A 266 8.70 -20.58 -19.93
N ARG A 267 8.21 -19.52 -19.30
CA ARG A 267 7.39 -18.47 -19.91
C ARG A 267 8.28 -17.33 -20.39
N PHE A 268 7.79 -16.60 -21.37
CA PHE A 268 8.51 -15.49 -21.98
C PHE A 268 8.82 -14.36 -20.99
N HIS A 269 10.05 -13.85 -20.99
CA HIS A 269 10.40 -12.61 -20.31
C HIS A 269 11.28 -11.76 -21.23
N PRO A 270 10.96 -10.48 -21.46
CA PRO A 270 11.72 -9.65 -22.40
C PRO A 270 13.15 -9.34 -21.92
N PHE A 271 13.43 -9.51 -20.63
CA PHE A 271 14.75 -9.35 -20.02
C PHE A 271 15.40 -10.67 -19.57
N GLY A 272 14.86 -11.82 -20.00
CA GLY A 272 15.54 -13.11 -19.80
C GLY A 272 16.68 -13.29 -20.80
N GLU A 273 17.78 -13.93 -20.42
CA GLU A 273 18.94 -14.10 -21.31
C GLU A 273 18.58 -14.96 -22.53
N ASP A 274 17.72 -15.97 -22.35
CA ASP A 274 17.15 -16.80 -23.42
C ASP A 274 15.72 -16.36 -23.83
N GLY A 275 15.27 -15.21 -23.34
CA GLY A 275 13.92 -14.71 -23.51
C GLY A 275 12.88 -15.39 -22.61
N THR A 276 13.29 -16.07 -21.53
CA THR A 276 12.40 -16.68 -20.53
C THR A 276 12.59 -16.15 -19.11
N VAL A 277 11.67 -16.46 -18.21
CA VAL A 277 11.76 -16.07 -16.81
C VAL A 277 12.79 -16.95 -16.10
N GLU A 278 13.92 -16.38 -15.72
CA GLU A 278 14.94 -17.07 -14.93
C GLU A 278 14.81 -16.77 -13.43
N ALA A 279 14.88 -17.81 -12.60
CA ALA A 279 14.89 -17.66 -11.14
C ALA A 279 16.01 -16.74 -10.64
N SER A 280 17.15 -16.74 -11.35
CA SER A 280 18.36 -15.95 -11.09
C SER A 280 18.09 -14.43 -11.07
N MET A 281 17.12 -13.98 -11.88
CA MET A 281 16.73 -12.58 -12.02
C MET A 281 16.04 -12.06 -10.76
N TYR A 282 15.26 -12.90 -10.05
CA TYR A 282 14.40 -12.44 -8.97
C TYR A 282 15.07 -12.61 -7.61
N ALA A 283 15.40 -11.46 -7.01
CA ALA A 283 15.75 -11.37 -5.60
C ALA A 283 14.45 -11.16 -4.82
N ILE A 284 13.78 -12.26 -4.46
CA ILE A 284 12.73 -12.15 -3.46
C ILE A 284 13.44 -11.89 -2.13
N PRO A 285 13.18 -10.74 -1.46
CA PRO A 285 13.76 -10.52 -0.15
C PRO A 285 13.29 -11.67 0.75
N ALA A 286 14.23 -12.39 1.35
CA ALA A 286 13.90 -13.17 2.53
C ALA A 286 13.16 -12.22 3.49
N PRO A 287 12.09 -12.66 4.17
CA PRO A 287 11.40 -11.79 5.13
C PRO A 287 12.46 -11.20 6.06
N ALA A 288 12.56 -9.87 6.07
CA ALA A 288 13.59 -9.18 6.83
C ALA A 288 13.51 -9.68 8.28
N ILE A 289 14.50 -10.49 8.67
CA ILE A 289 14.77 -10.76 10.07
C ILE A 289 15.16 -9.40 10.62
N ALA A 290 14.40 -8.92 11.60
CA ALA A 290 14.73 -7.69 12.31
C ALA A 290 16.20 -7.76 12.75
N GLY A 291 17.05 -6.92 12.14
CA GLY A 291 18.48 -6.85 12.43
C GLY A 291 19.37 -7.39 11.31
N ASN A 292 19.72 -6.54 10.34
CA ASN A 292 21.09 -6.08 10.13
C ASN A 292 21.24 -5.31 8.81
N SER A 293 21.86 -4.12 8.94
CA SER A 293 22.67 -3.40 7.94
C SER A 293 22.01 -2.95 6.61
N ARG A 294 21.42 -1.75 6.63
CA ARG A 294 22.05 -0.49 6.17
C ARG A 294 21.11 0.65 6.60
N ASP A 295 21.66 1.55 7.42
CA ASP A 295 21.07 2.75 8.01
C ASP A 295 19.94 2.56 9.03
N ASP A 296 20.37 2.60 10.30
CA ASP A 296 19.56 2.83 11.50
C ASP A 296 18.57 3.98 11.30
N LYS A 297 17.26 3.71 11.37
CA LYS A 297 16.23 4.68 11.86
C LYS A 297 14.79 4.17 12.01
N LEU A 298 14.45 2.91 11.71
CA LEU A 298 13.09 2.37 11.92
C LEU A 298 13.10 0.97 12.57
N SER A 299 13.57 0.91 13.80
CA SER A 299 13.38 -0.23 14.71
C SER A 299 12.83 0.28 16.05
N ILE A 300 11.57 0.69 16.06
CA ILE A 300 10.88 1.04 17.30
C ILE A 300 10.20 -0.22 17.83
N ILE A 301 10.77 -0.76 18.91
CA ILE A 301 10.33 -1.94 19.67
C ILE A 301 8.99 -1.63 20.36
N PRO A 302 8.03 -2.57 20.45
CA PRO A 302 7.07 -2.51 21.55
C PRO A 302 6.99 -3.79 22.38
N ASN A 303 6.62 -3.52 23.63
CA ASN A 303 6.39 -4.47 24.72
C ASN A 303 5.34 -5.53 24.40
N ALA A 304 5.52 -6.68 25.05
CA ALA A 304 4.83 -7.95 24.82
C ALA A 304 3.64 -8.20 25.78
N SER A 305 2.64 -8.97 25.30
CA SER A 305 1.81 -10.00 25.98
C SER A 305 0.40 -10.09 25.34
N SER A 306 -0.37 -11.18 25.37
CA SER A 306 -0.17 -12.60 25.04
C SER A 306 -1.56 -13.25 24.87
N LEU A 307 -1.70 -14.19 23.91
CA LEU A 307 -2.68 -15.34 23.86
C LEU A 307 -4.19 -14.99 23.64
N ALA A 308 -5.08 -15.79 23.02
CA ALA A 308 -5.11 -17.04 22.26
C ALA A 308 -6.49 -17.17 21.53
N THR A 309 -6.65 -18.22 20.73
CA THR A 309 -7.55 -18.45 19.56
C THR A 309 -8.94 -19.07 19.82
N SER A 310 -9.92 -18.92 18.90
CA SER A 310 -10.55 -20.02 18.10
C SER A 310 -11.75 -19.55 17.24
N SER A 311 -12.46 -20.47 16.58
CA SER A 311 -12.80 -20.46 15.14
C SER A 311 -14.23 -20.91 14.80
N ARG A 312 -14.80 -20.49 13.64
CA ARG A 312 -15.50 -21.31 12.60
C ARG A 312 -16.18 -20.45 11.50
N LYS A 313 -16.26 -21.02 10.27
CA LYS A 313 -16.55 -20.37 8.96
C LYS A 313 -17.96 -20.67 8.39
N PRO A 314 -18.41 -19.95 7.33
CA PRO A 314 -19.80 -19.83 6.84
C PRO A 314 -20.07 -20.40 5.41
N THR A 315 -21.27 -20.14 4.85
CA THR A 315 -21.70 -20.50 3.48
C THR A 315 -22.05 -19.27 2.59
N SER A 316 -22.14 -19.51 1.28
CA SER A 316 -21.77 -18.66 0.13
C SER A 316 -22.90 -17.92 -0.62
N ARG A 317 -22.56 -16.83 -1.35
CA ARG A 317 -22.89 -16.61 -2.78
C ARG A 317 -22.17 -15.40 -3.40
N THR A 318 -21.85 -15.52 -4.70
CA THR A 318 -20.92 -14.77 -5.57
C THR A 318 -21.50 -13.54 -6.26
N TRP A 319 -20.72 -12.45 -6.42
CA TRP A 319 -20.85 -11.44 -7.50
C TRP A 319 -19.50 -10.74 -7.80
N PHE A 320 -19.21 -10.58 -9.09
CA PHE A 320 -18.01 -9.99 -9.73
C PHE A 320 -18.05 -8.45 -9.74
N GLY A 321 -16.89 -7.79 -9.61
CA GLY A 321 -16.68 -6.36 -9.87
C GLY A 321 -15.63 -5.73 -8.95
N ALA A 322 -14.40 -5.51 -9.43
CA ALA A 322 -13.37 -4.78 -8.69
C ALA A 322 -13.30 -3.33 -9.20
N GLU A 323 -14.03 -2.43 -8.52
CA GLU A 323 -13.78 -0.99 -8.57
C GLU A 323 -12.69 -0.62 -7.56
N TRP A 324 -11.65 0.08 -7.99
CA TRP A 324 -10.67 0.70 -7.11
C TRP A 324 -11.28 1.97 -6.48
N ARG A 325 -11.98 1.83 -5.35
CA ARG A 325 -12.37 2.97 -4.50
C ARG A 325 -11.45 3.03 -3.29
N SER A 326 -10.61 4.06 -3.24
CA SER A 326 -9.94 4.52 -2.02
C SER A 326 -11.00 5.07 -1.07
N TRP A 327 -11.24 4.40 0.05
CA TRP A 327 -12.19 4.83 1.07
C TRP A 327 -11.45 5.60 2.16
N VAL A 328 -11.63 6.92 2.17
CA VAL A 328 -11.48 7.73 3.39
C VAL A 328 -12.89 7.92 3.90
N MET A 329 -13.21 7.37 5.08
CA MET A 329 -14.46 7.70 5.77
C MET A 329 -14.14 8.75 6.83
N VAL A 330 -14.85 9.87 6.75
CA VAL A 330 -14.79 10.95 7.73
C VAL A 330 -16.01 10.80 8.64
N TYR A 331 -15.80 10.75 9.94
CA TYR A 331 -16.86 10.80 10.94
C TYR A 331 -17.10 12.27 11.32
N ARG A 332 -18.36 12.69 11.29
CA ARG A 332 -18.86 13.86 12.03
C ARG A 332 -20.23 13.45 12.55
N THR A 333 -20.46 13.61 13.85
CA THR A 333 -21.82 13.55 14.41
C THR A 333 -22.66 14.67 13.82
#